data_AF-A0A936UZD3-F1
#
_entry.id   AF-A0A936UZD3-F1
#
_cell.length_a   1.000
_cell.length_b   1.000
_cell.length_c   1.000
_cell.angle_alpha   90.00
_cell.angle_beta   90.00
_cell.angle_gamma   90.00
#
_symmetry.space_group_name_H-M   'P 1'
#
loop_
_entity.id
_entity.type
_entity.pdbx_description
1 polymer ?
#
loop_
_entity_poly.entity_id
_entity_poly.type
_entity_poly.pdbx_seq_one_letter_code
_entity_poly.pdbx_strand_id
1 'polypeptide(L)'
;MRTLFTILFMAAFFFNLEAQTNCVIKKAYAFYTVSTPGMQMSDENGNPITPKTDIARFIYIECCGKAKPELETVLYNNVELNATLTPITGKSVIPGDNPENNASFKITAKNANRLWRIDLHAPGGKEMPVPDCKNIYINTRVKSKTCTLKLEKETLLASMPRY
;
A
#
# COMPACT_ATOMS: atom_id res chain seq x y z
N MET A 1 -32.55 7.51 47.85
CA MET A 1 -31.38 8.23 47.27
C MET A 1 -30.14 7.36 47.07
N ARG A 2 -29.90 6.29 47.85
CA ARG A 2 -28.73 5.39 47.66
C ARG A 2 -28.71 4.57 46.36
N THR A 3 -29.88 4.24 45.79
CA THR A 3 -30.01 3.42 44.58
C THR A 3 -29.76 4.18 43.27
N LEU A 4 -29.94 5.51 43.26
CA LEU A 4 -29.71 6.35 42.07
C LEU A 4 -28.20 6.53 41.79
N PHE A 5 -27.37 6.57 42.83
CA PHE A 5 -25.92 6.67 42.69
C PHE A 5 -25.27 5.41 42.11
N THR A 6 -25.86 4.23 42.39
CA THR A 6 -25.32 2.94 41.92
C THR A 6 -25.58 2.74 40.43
N ILE A 7 -26.72 3.21 39.92
CA ILE A 7 -27.07 3.14 38.49
C ILE A 7 -26.18 4.06 37.66
N LEU A 8 -25.83 5.25 38.18
CA LEU A 8 -24.95 6.20 37.49
C LEU A 8 -23.51 5.67 37.36
N PHE A 9 -23.03 4.93 38.37
CA PHE A 9 -21.68 4.36 38.35
C PHE A 9 -21.56 3.15 37.40
N MET A 10 -22.65 2.42 37.19
CA MET A 10 -22.68 1.25 36.30
C MET A 10 -22.77 1.66 34.82
N ALA A 11 -23.38 2.81 34.51
CA ALA A 11 -23.44 3.36 33.15
C ALA A 11 -22.08 3.85 32.62
N ALA A 12 -21.15 4.26 33.51
CA ALA A 12 -19.82 4.72 33.13
C ALA A 12 -18.88 3.59 32.65
N PHE A 13 -19.19 2.32 32.96
CA PHE A 13 -18.36 1.17 32.56
C PHE A 13 -18.64 0.65 31.15
N PHE A 14 -19.76 1.01 30.52
CA PHE A 14 -20.13 0.48 29.19
C PHE A 14 -19.56 1.27 28.00
N PHE A 15 -18.93 2.43 28.23
CA PHE A 15 -18.41 3.27 27.14
C PHE A 15 -16.94 3.02 26.74
N ASN A 16 -16.25 2.04 27.34
CA ASN A 16 -14.86 1.72 26.97
C ASN A 16 -14.71 0.52 26.00
N LEU A 17 -15.81 0.03 25.42
CA LEU A 17 -15.75 -0.90 24.29
C LEU A 17 -15.54 -0.13 22.98
N GLU A 18 -14.49 0.68 22.91
CA GLU A 18 -13.89 0.97 21.62
C GLU A 18 -13.32 -0.36 21.13
N ALA A 19 -14.08 -1.02 20.26
CA ALA A 19 -13.59 -2.07 19.41
C ALA A 19 -12.51 -1.47 18.50
N GLN A 20 -11.31 -1.27 19.06
CA GLN A 20 -10.09 -1.16 18.30
C GLN A 20 -9.95 -2.51 17.61
N THR A 21 -10.55 -2.61 16.42
CA THR A 21 -10.29 -3.67 15.46
C THR A 21 -8.79 -3.74 15.35
N ASN A 22 -8.22 -4.73 16.03
CA ASN A 22 -6.78 -4.92 16.18
C ASN A 22 -6.24 -5.31 14.81
N CYS A 23 -6.08 -4.31 13.94
CA CYS A 23 -5.56 -4.49 12.60
C CYS A 23 -4.16 -5.09 12.76
N VAL A 24 -3.94 -6.18 12.04
CA VAL A 24 -2.65 -6.87 12.03
C VAL A 24 -1.62 -6.01 11.31
N ILE A 25 -2.04 -5.20 10.33
CA ILE A 25 -1.18 -4.23 9.67
C ILE A 25 -0.94 -3.06 10.61
N LYS A 26 0.34 -2.77 10.87
CA LYS A 26 0.78 -1.69 11.76
C LYS A 26 1.22 -0.45 10.99
N LYS A 27 1.75 -0.63 9.79
CA LYS A 27 2.19 0.45 8.90
C LYS A 27 2.02 0.03 7.45
N ALA A 28 1.84 1.01 6.56
CA ALA A 28 2.07 0.81 5.14
C ALA A 28 2.63 2.05 4.48
N TYR A 29 3.26 1.83 3.33
CA TYR A 29 3.95 2.84 2.54
C TYR A 29 3.66 2.57 1.06
N ALA A 30 3.04 3.50 0.36
CA ALA A 30 2.75 3.40 -1.06
C ALA A 30 3.80 4.16 -1.87
N PHE A 31 4.24 3.55 -2.97
CA PHE A 31 5.24 4.10 -3.87
C PHE A 31 4.85 3.90 -5.31
N TYR A 32 5.41 4.75 -6.16
CA TYR A 32 5.38 4.57 -7.60
C TYR A 32 6.70 4.99 -8.24
N THR A 33 7.02 4.39 -9.37
CA THR A 33 8.11 4.81 -10.24
C THR A 33 7.55 5.11 -11.62
N VAL A 34 8.19 6.04 -12.30
CA VAL A 34 7.81 6.49 -13.65
C VAL A 34 9.01 6.24 -14.54
N SER A 35 8.84 5.50 -15.64
CA SER A 35 9.89 5.30 -16.64
C SER A 35 9.37 5.57 -18.04
N THR A 36 10.13 6.33 -18.82
CA THR A 36 9.84 6.60 -20.23
C THR A 36 10.87 5.84 -21.08
N PRO A 37 10.44 5.08 -22.11
CA PRO A 37 11.37 4.45 -23.04
C PRO A 37 12.30 5.48 -23.70
N GLY A 38 13.61 5.20 -23.73
CA GLY A 38 14.62 6.13 -24.28
C GLY A 38 14.68 6.18 -25.80
N MET A 39 14.12 5.17 -26.50
CA MET A 39 14.04 5.13 -27.96
C MET A 39 12.61 5.38 -28.43
N GLN A 40 12.44 6.30 -29.37
CA GLN A 40 11.19 6.51 -30.09
C GLN A 40 11.02 5.38 -31.12
N MET A 41 10.01 4.53 -30.91
CA MET A 41 9.66 3.51 -31.89
C MET A 41 8.98 4.16 -33.10
N SER A 42 9.09 3.53 -34.26
CA SER A 42 8.31 3.91 -35.45
C SER A 42 7.30 2.80 -35.76
N ASP A 43 6.15 3.17 -36.31
CA ASP A 43 5.17 2.21 -36.82
C ASP A 43 5.63 1.57 -38.14
N GLU A 44 4.80 0.67 -38.70
CA GLU A 44 5.08 -0.01 -39.97
C GLU A 44 5.23 0.96 -41.17
N ASN A 45 4.76 2.20 -41.04
CA ASN A 45 4.84 3.24 -42.06
C ASN A 45 5.99 4.25 -41.80
N GLY A 46 6.80 4.03 -40.76
CA GLY A 46 7.89 4.93 -40.38
C GLY A 46 7.44 6.16 -39.60
N ASN A 47 6.17 6.23 -39.16
CA ASN A 47 5.71 7.34 -38.32
C ASN A 47 6.18 7.14 -36.87
N PRO A 48 6.62 8.20 -36.19
CA PRO A 48 7.00 8.14 -34.79
C PRO A 48 5.82 7.74 -33.90
N ILE A 49 6.00 6.70 -33.08
CA ILE A 49 5.10 6.34 -32.00
C ILE A 49 5.49 7.16 -30.78
N THR A 50 4.53 7.87 -30.19
CA THR A 50 4.77 8.63 -28.96
C THR A 50 5.12 7.64 -27.83
N PRO A 51 6.30 7.79 -27.18
CA PRO A 51 6.69 6.88 -26.12
C PRO A 51 5.70 6.99 -24.96
N LYS A 52 5.15 5.85 -24.58
CA LYS A 52 4.21 5.75 -23.46
C LYS A 52 4.97 5.64 -22.16
N THR A 53 4.61 6.49 -21.20
CA THR A 53 5.14 6.43 -19.84
C THR A 53 4.64 5.17 -19.14
N ASP A 54 5.57 4.38 -18.59
CA ASP A 54 5.28 3.21 -17.76
C ASP A 54 5.28 3.63 -16.28
N ILE A 55 4.23 3.26 -15.56
CA ILE A 55 4.05 3.58 -14.14
C ILE A 55 3.95 2.27 -13.38
N ALA A 56 4.98 1.95 -12.61
CA ALA A 56 4.95 0.82 -11.69
C ALA A 56 4.53 1.29 -10.30
N ARG A 57 3.59 0.59 -9.66
CA ARG A 57 3.13 0.89 -8.30
C ARG A 57 3.29 -0.30 -7.39
N PHE A 58 3.69 -0.01 -6.17
CA PHE A 58 3.84 -1.03 -5.14
C PHE A 58 3.66 -0.44 -3.75
N ILE A 59 3.23 -1.29 -2.82
CA ILE A 59 2.97 -0.91 -1.44
C ILE A 59 3.72 -1.86 -0.52
N TYR A 60 4.41 -1.33 0.48
CA TYR A 60 4.96 -2.14 1.56
C TYR A 60 4.04 -2.09 2.78
N ILE A 61 3.69 -3.25 3.33
CA ILE A 61 2.91 -3.35 4.57
C ILE A 61 3.73 -4.05 5.67
N GLU A 62 3.63 -3.55 6.90
CA GLU A 62 4.19 -4.17 8.10
C GLU A 62 3.07 -4.90 8.86
N CYS A 63 3.14 -6.22 8.92
CA CYS A 63 2.17 -7.06 9.62
C CYS A 63 2.72 -7.58 10.94
N CYS A 64 1.88 -7.61 11.96
CA CYS A 64 2.21 -8.19 13.26
C CYS A 64 2.20 -9.72 13.23
N GLY A 65 3.25 -10.33 13.77
CA GLY A 65 3.37 -11.78 13.89
C GLY A 65 3.80 -12.47 12.59
N LYS A 66 3.54 -13.78 12.52
CA LYS A 66 4.03 -14.67 11.44
C LYS A 66 2.97 -15.00 10.38
N ALA A 67 1.71 -14.64 10.62
CA ALA A 67 0.62 -14.98 9.71
C ALA A 67 0.75 -14.21 8.39
N LYS A 68 0.55 -14.91 7.27
CA LYS A 68 0.45 -14.30 5.95
C LYS A 68 -0.89 -13.55 5.86
N PRO A 69 -0.90 -12.26 5.49
CA PRO A 69 -2.14 -11.59 5.16
C PRO A 69 -2.66 -12.09 3.81
N GLU A 70 -3.97 -12.21 3.71
CA GLU A 70 -4.69 -12.43 2.46
C GLU A 70 -5.15 -11.05 1.96
N LEU A 71 -4.83 -10.71 0.72
CA LEU A 71 -5.36 -9.52 0.07
C LEU A 71 -6.77 -9.84 -0.42
N GLU A 72 -7.75 -9.05 0.01
CA GLU A 72 -9.12 -9.16 -0.51
C GLU A 72 -9.30 -8.21 -1.68
N THR A 73 -9.03 -6.91 -1.49
CA THR A 73 -9.17 -5.89 -2.53
C THR A 73 -8.15 -4.77 -2.32
N VAL A 74 -7.66 -4.18 -3.40
CA VAL A 74 -6.92 -2.91 -3.38
C VAL A 74 -7.63 -1.90 -4.28
N LEU A 75 -8.19 -0.86 -3.67
CA LEU A 75 -8.82 0.24 -4.40
C LEU A 75 -7.87 1.42 -4.48
N TYR A 76 -7.77 1.98 -5.67
CA TYR A 76 -6.87 3.06 -6.00
C TYR A 76 -7.69 4.16 -6.69
N ASN A 77 -7.98 5.26 -5.98
CA ASN A 77 -8.98 6.25 -6.39
C ASN A 77 -10.32 5.61 -6.80
N ASN A 78 -10.82 4.67 -5.99
CA ASN A 78 -12.04 3.86 -6.23
C ASN A 78 -11.98 2.89 -7.43
N VAL A 79 -10.83 2.77 -8.09
CA VAL A 79 -10.59 1.75 -9.13
C VAL A 79 -9.93 0.55 -8.49
N GLU A 80 -10.53 -0.62 -8.62
CA GLU A 80 -9.93 -1.86 -8.15
C GLU A 80 -8.74 -2.27 -9.03
N LEU A 81 -7.59 -2.51 -8.41
CA LEU A 81 -6.37 -2.96 -9.07
C LEU A 81 -6.08 -4.42 -8.74
N ASN A 82 -5.46 -5.11 -9.69
CA ASN A 82 -4.90 -6.43 -9.44
C ASN A 82 -3.69 -6.29 -8.52
N ALA A 83 -3.57 -7.17 -7.53
CA ALA A 83 -2.54 -7.07 -6.52
C ALA A 83 -1.87 -8.42 -6.26
N THR A 84 -0.54 -8.42 -6.24
CA THR A 84 0.26 -9.61 -5.90
C THR A 84 0.99 -9.37 -4.59
N LEU A 85 0.83 -10.28 -3.63
CA LEU A 85 1.49 -10.19 -2.32
C LEU A 85 2.73 -11.07 -2.24
N THR A 86 3.88 -10.44 -1.99
CA THR A 86 5.18 -11.11 -1.89
C THR A 86 5.80 -10.87 -0.50
N PRO A 87 6.27 -11.90 0.22
CA PRO A 87 7.00 -11.71 1.47
C PRO A 87 8.36 -11.06 1.21
N ILE A 88 8.77 -10.13 2.08
CA ILE A 88 10.13 -9.58 2.05
C ILE A 88 11.04 -10.39 2.96
N THR A 89 12.16 -10.84 2.43
CA THR A 89 13.20 -11.51 3.19
C THR A 89 13.97 -10.49 4.04
N GLY A 90 14.04 -10.72 5.35
CA GLY A 90 14.72 -9.82 6.29
C GLY A 90 13.78 -8.84 7.01
N LYS A 91 14.37 -7.91 7.76
CA LYS A 91 13.63 -6.91 8.56
C LYS A 91 13.54 -5.53 7.90
N SER A 92 14.33 -5.28 6.86
CA SER A 92 14.37 -3.97 6.21
C SER A 92 14.47 -4.10 4.70
N VAL A 93 13.97 -3.08 4.01
CA VAL A 93 14.03 -2.95 2.56
C VAL A 93 14.28 -1.49 2.19
N ILE A 94 14.98 -1.29 1.09
CA ILE A 94 15.17 0.02 0.45
C ILE A 94 14.34 -0.03 -0.83
N PRO A 95 13.15 0.60 -0.86
CA PRO A 95 12.28 0.58 -2.03
C PRO A 95 12.86 1.32 -3.24
N GLY A 96 13.71 2.31 -2.99
CA GLY A 96 14.34 3.17 -4.00
C GLY A 96 14.74 4.52 -3.41
N ASP A 97 15.27 5.38 -4.28
CA ASP A 97 15.75 6.72 -3.93
C ASP A 97 14.72 7.78 -4.28
N ASN A 98 14.69 8.88 -3.52
CA ASN A 98 13.90 10.04 -3.86
C ASN A 98 14.58 10.78 -5.04
N PRO A 99 13.87 11.04 -6.15
CA PRO A 99 14.47 11.69 -7.33
C PRO A 99 14.91 13.14 -7.10
N GLU A 100 14.39 13.84 -6.09
CA GLU A 100 14.72 15.25 -5.84
C GLU A 100 16.05 15.42 -5.11
N ASN A 101 16.39 14.50 -4.21
CA ASN A 101 17.54 14.64 -3.31
C ASN A 101 18.45 13.40 -3.25
N ASN A 102 18.16 12.37 -4.03
CA ASN A 102 18.89 11.09 -4.07
C ASN A 102 18.99 10.36 -2.72
N ALA A 103 18.13 10.70 -1.75
CA ALA A 103 18.10 10.01 -0.47
C ALA A 103 17.30 8.71 -0.58
N SER A 104 17.89 7.60 -0.13
CA SER A 104 17.23 6.30 -0.10
C SER A 104 16.12 6.24 0.94
N PHE A 105 14.94 5.77 0.55
CA PHE A 105 13.87 5.48 1.51
C PHE A 105 14.16 4.14 2.18
N LYS A 106 14.20 4.09 3.53
CA LYS A 106 14.43 2.84 4.27
C LYS A 106 13.21 2.47 5.09
N ILE A 107 12.69 1.27 4.87
CA ILE A 107 11.62 0.68 5.67
C ILE A 107 12.24 -0.39 6.57
N THR A 108 11.90 -0.38 7.85
CA THR A 108 12.33 -1.40 8.81
C THR A 108 11.14 -1.85 9.66
N ALA A 109 10.86 -3.15 9.67
CA ALA A 109 9.87 -3.75 10.54
C ALA A 109 10.36 -3.80 11.98
N LYS A 110 9.42 -3.59 12.91
CA LYS A 110 9.65 -3.80 14.34
C LYS A 110 9.92 -5.29 14.64
N ASN A 111 10.47 -5.56 15.82
CA ASN A 111 10.69 -6.92 16.29
C ASN A 111 9.38 -7.73 16.27
N ALA A 112 9.47 -8.98 15.81
CA ALA A 112 8.36 -9.92 15.61
C ALA A 112 7.33 -9.55 14.51
N ASN A 113 7.52 -8.44 13.79
CA ASN A 113 6.72 -8.09 12.61
C ASN A 113 7.38 -8.58 11.33
N ARG A 114 6.60 -8.65 10.24
CA ARG A 114 7.06 -9.02 8.91
C ARG A 114 6.66 -7.97 7.88
N LEU A 115 7.55 -7.75 6.91
CA LEU A 115 7.28 -6.90 5.75
C LEU A 115 6.74 -7.74 4.60
N TRP A 116 5.75 -7.18 3.92
CA TRP A 116 5.23 -7.71 2.66
C TRP A 116 5.22 -6.59 1.64
N ARG A 117 5.41 -6.96 0.38
CA ARG A 117 5.27 -6.08 -0.78
C ARG A 117 4.02 -6.49 -1.54
N ILE A 118 3.23 -5.49 -1.90
CA ILE A 118 2.07 -5.59 -2.76
C ILE A 118 2.44 -4.94 -4.08
N ASP A 119 2.56 -5.72 -5.14
CA ASP A 119 2.74 -5.20 -6.50
C ASP A 119 1.37 -4.98 -7.13
N LEU A 120 1.15 -3.79 -7.70
CA LEU A 120 -0.13 -3.39 -8.27
C LEU A 120 -0.06 -3.38 -9.79
N HIS A 121 -1.10 -3.94 -10.41
CA HIS A 121 -1.24 -4.01 -11.85
C HIS A 121 -2.62 -3.48 -12.26
N ALA A 122 -2.66 -2.84 -13.42
CA ALA A 122 -3.92 -2.38 -13.98
C ALA A 122 -4.86 -3.57 -14.30
N PRO A 123 -6.18 -3.42 -14.11
CA PRO A 123 -7.13 -4.46 -14.43
C PRO A 123 -7.21 -4.65 -15.95
N GLY A 124 -7.04 -5.90 -16.42
CA GLY A 124 -7.31 -6.28 -17.80
C GLY A 124 -6.44 -5.57 -18.87
N GLY A 125 -5.16 -5.33 -18.58
CA GLY A 125 -4.21 -4.73 -19.54
C GLY A 125 -4.42 -3.24 -19.81
N LYS A 126 -5.25 -2.57 -19.00
CA LYS A 126 -5.47 -1.13 -19.05
C LYS A 126 -4.23 -0.36 -18.60
N GLU A 127 -4.24 0.95 -18.80
CA GLU A 127 -3.23 1.84 -18.22
C GLU A 127 -3.39 1.93 -16.70
N MET A 128 -2.26 2.09 -16.03
CA MET A 128 -2.26 2.43 -14.62
C MET A 128 -2.88 3.82 -14.43
N PRO A 129 -3.71 4.05 -13.40
CA PRO A 129 -4.31 5.37 -13.13
C PRO A 129 -3.28 6.50 -13.10
N VAL A 130 -3.67 7.73 -13.41
CA VAL A 130 -2.78 8.91 -13.44
C VAL A 130 -2.14 9.16 -12.06
N PRO A 131 -0.89 9.67 -11.98
CA PRO A 131 -0.28 10.13 -10.73
C PRO A 131 -1.07 11.32 -10.12
N ASP A 132 -0.99 11.51 -8.80
CA ASP A 132 -1.89 12.31 -7.91
C ASP A 132 -2.99 11.49 -7.19
N CYS A 133 -2.66 10.26 -6.80
CA CYS A 133 -3.57 9.47 -5.97
C CYS A 133 -3.62 9.96 -4.53
N LYS A 134 -4.86 10.17 -4.06
CA LYS A 134 -5.15 10.65 -2.70
C LYS A 134 -5.87 9.62 -1.85
N ASN A 135 -6.34 8.51 -2.45
CA ASN A 135 -7.15 7.53 -1.75
C ASN A 135 -6.79 6.11 -2.19
N ILE A 136 -5.99 5.42 -1.39
CA ILE A 136 -5.67 4.01 -1.56
C ILE A 136 -6.29 3.25 -0.39
N TYR A 137 -7.17 2.28 -0.68
CA TYR A 137 -7.76 1.40 0.32
C TYR A 137 -7.27 -0.03 0.12
N ILE A 138 -6.77 -0.64 1.20
CA ILE A 138 -6.26 -2.01 1.20
C ILE A 138 -7.10 -2.80 2.18
N ASN A 139 -7.91 -3.73 1.67
CA ASN A 139 -8.65 -4.69 2.48
C ASN A 139 -7.86 -5.98 2.56
N THR A 140 -7.60 -6.41 3.79
CA THR A 140 -6.86 -7.63 4.08
C THR A 140 -7.57 -8.47 5.10
N ARG A 141 -7.35 -9.76 5.02
CA ARG A 141 -7.76 -10.72 6.05
C ARG A 141 -6.53 -11.39 6.62
N VAL A 142 -6.46 -11.47 7.94
CA VAL A 142 -5.44 -12.29 8.62
C VAL A 142 -6.15 -13.24 9.56
N LYS A 143 -6.10 -14.53 9.23
CA LYS A 143 -6.92 -15.56 9.89
C LYS A 143 -8.41 -15.22 9.74
N SER A 144 -9.09 -14.85 10.84
CA SER A 144 -10.51 -14.49 10.87
C SER A 144 -10.77 -12.99 11.01
N LYS A 145 -9.73 -12.15 11.02
CA LYS A 145 -9.85 -10.70 11.20
C LYS A 145 -9.66 -9.98 9.88
N THR A 146 -10.62 -9.17 9.50
CA THR A 146 -10.50 -8.22 8.39
C THR A 146 -9.86 -6.92 8.89
N CYS A 147 -9.10 -6.28 8.03
CA CYS A 147 -8.55 -4.95 8.25
C CYS A 147 -8.57 -4.16 6.96
N THR A 148 -9.10 -2.94 7.05
CA THR A 148 -9.04 -1.92 6.01
C THR A 148 -8.00 -0.88 6.40
N LEU A 149 -7.04 -0.63 5.51
CA LEU A 149 -6.08 0.44 5.65
C LEU A 149 -6.33 1.50 4.57
N LYS A 150 -6.36 2.77 4.97
CA LYS A 150 -6.38 3.92 4.07
C LYS A 150 -4.99 4.56 4.02
N LEU A 151 -4.48 4.79 2.81
CA LEU A 151 -3.31 5.63 2.57
C LEU A 151 -3.75 6.84 1.76
N GLU A 152 -3.28 8.01 2.18
CA GLU A 152 -3.68 9.31 1.60
C GLU A 152 -2.63 9.90 0.65
N LYS A 153 -1.49 9.21 0.53
CA LYS A 153 -0.39 9.63 -0.34
C LYS A 153 0.40 8.43 -0.84
N GLU A 154 1.01 8.63 -1.99
CA GLU A 154 2.10 7.80 -2.51
C GLU A 154 3.37 8.64 -2.69
N THR A 155 4.52 7.99 -2.64
CA THR A 155 5.83 8.65 -2.80
C THR A 155 6.43 8.25 -4.14
N LEU A 156 6.84 9.25 -4.94
CA LEU A 156 7.62 9.02 -6.15
C LEU A 156 9.03 8.54 -5.78
N LEU A 157 9.48 7.46 -6.42
CA LEU A 157 10.85 6.98 -6.36
C LEU A 157 11.49 7.05 -7.75
N ALA A 158 12.82 7.20 -7.76
CA ALA A 158 13.61 7.09 -8.96
C ALA A 158 13.42 5.70 -9.57
N SER A 159 13.12 5.65 -10.88
CA SER A 159 13.10 4.39 -11.62
C SER A 159 14.53 3.83 -11.70
N MET A 160 14.71 2.54 -11.46
CA MET A 160 15.98 1.89 -11.80
C MET A 160 16.20 1.99 -13.32
N PRO A 161 17.42 2.31 -13.79
CA PRO A 161 17.72 2.26 -15.21
C PRO A 161 17.45 0.84 -15.74
N ARG A 162 16.60 0.74 -16.76
CA ARG A 162 16.41 -0.50 -17.53
C ARG A 162 17.51 -0.51 -18.60
N TYR A 163 18.56 -1.31 -18.37
CA TYR A 163 19.62 -1.57 -19.35
C TYR A 163 19.22 -2.70 -20.30
#